data_AF-A0A2D4QZU4-F1
#
_entry.id   AF-A0A2D4QZU4-F1
#
_cell.length_a   1.000
_cell.length_b   1.000
_cell.length_c   1.000
_cell.angle_alpha   90.00
_cell.angle_beta   90.00
_cell.angle_gamma   90.00
#
_symmetry.space_group_name_H-M   'P 1'
#
loop_
_entity.id
_entity.type
_entity.pdbx_description
1 polymer ?
#
loop_
_entity_poly.entity_id
_entity_poly.type
_entity_poly.pdbx_seq_one_letter_code
_entity_poly.pdbx_strand_id
1 'polypeptide(L)'
;ISVSGIGPNTAMIMLSSLTPADVAHAIQSDDVATIQSVKGIGAKTAQRVIIDLKGKVLAFESDTENINGTNNTNRFDALNALVSLGFDKKAAEKTLNKLDSGANSVEELIKEALKLL
;
A
#
# COMPACT_ATOMS: atom_id res chain seq x y z
N ILE A 1 -14.35 10.27 0.04
CA ILE A 1 -15.50 9.36 -0.25
C ILE A 1 -15.73 9.30 -1.75
N SER A 2 -15.06 8.35 -2.42
CA SER A 2 -14.86 8.38 -3.87
C SER A 2 -15.80 7.47 -4.67
N VAL A 3 -16.73 6.78 -4.00
CA VAL A 3 -17.69 5.84 -4.60
C VAL A 3 -19.10 6.39 -4.47
N SER A 4 -19.82 6.45 -5.59
CA SER A 4 -21.20 6.94 -5.62
C SER A 4 -22.13 5.98 -4.85
N GLY A 5 -22.84 6.50 -3.85
CA GLY A 5 -23.75 5.71 -3.00
C GLY A 5 -23.15 5.17 -1.70
N ILE A 6 -21.88 5.50 -1.40
CA ILE A 6 -21.29 5.27 -0.06
C ILE A 6 -21.08 6.60 0.65
N GLY A 7 -21.78 6.76 1.77
CA GLY A 7 -21.59 7.88 2.69
C GLY A 7 -20.56 7.58 3.79
N PRO A 8 -20.15 8.59 4.58
CA PRO A 8 -19.18 8.45 5.66
C PRO A 8 -19.59 7.41 6.71
N ASN A 9 -20.87 7.34 7.03
CA ASN A 9 -21.38 6.39 8.03
C ASN A 9 -21.22 4.94 7.55
N THR A 10 -21.58 4.65 6.30
CA THR A 10 -21.40 3.33 5.69
C THR A 10 -19.92 2.96 5.59
N ALA A 11 -19.05 3.91 5.24
CA ALA A 11 -17.60 3.68 5.20
C ALA A 11 -17.02 3.37 6.59
N MET A 12 -17.47 4.06 7.64
CA MET A 12 -17.09 3.72 9.02
C MET A 12 -17.56 2.33 9.44
N ILE A 13 -18.80 1.97 9.14
CA ILE A 13 -19.34 0.63 9.45
C ILE A 13 -18.55 -0.45 8.71
N MET A 14 -18.17 -0.19 7.45
CA MET A 14 -17.35 -1.09 6.64
C MET A 14 -15.99 -1.35 7.31
N LEU A 15 -15.26 -0.29 7.70
CA LEU A 15 -13.97 -0.41 8.38
C LEU A 15 -14.09 -0.89 9.84
N SER A 16 -15.29 -0.86 10.42
CA SER A 16 -15.57 -1.47 11.73
C SER A 16 -15.85 -2.98 11.63
N SER A 17 -16.27 -3.43 10.45
CA SER A 17 -16.69 -4.83 10.21
C SER A 17 -15.62 -5.65 9.49
N LEU A 18 -14.79 -5.01 8.67
CA LEU A 18 -13.73 -5.60 7.87
C LEU A 18 -12.44 -4.84 8.10
N THR A 19 -11.31 -5.53 8.09
CA THR A 19 -10.02 -4.83 8.11
C THR A 19 -9.78 -4.17 6.75
N PRO A 20 -8.95 -3.11 6.68
CA PRO A 20 -8.58 -2.50 5.41
C PRO A 20 -7.98 -3.50 4.41
N ALA A 21 -7.23 -4.49 4.92
CA ALA A 21 -6.64 -5.55 4.11
C ALA A 21 -7.72 -6.48 3.52
N ASP A 22 -8.71 -6.88 4.32
CA ASP A 22 -9.83 -7.70 3.82
C ASP A 22 -10.63 -6.97 2.75
N VAL A 23 -10.85 -5.67 2.92
CA VAL A 23 -11.53 -4.83 1.94
C VAL A 23 -10.72 -4.75 0.64
N ALA A 24 -9.40 -4.54 0.72
CA ALA A 24 -8.52 -4.52 -0.44
C ALA A 24 -8.54 -5.87 -1.19
N HIS A 25 -8.42 -6.97 -0.44
CA HIS A 25 -8.46 -8.31 -1.00
C HIS A 25 -9.81 -8.62 -1.66
N ALA A 26 -10.93 -8.28 -1.01
CA ALA A 26 -12.26 -8.45 -1.57
C ALA A 26 -12.46 -7.62 -2.86
N ILE A 27 -11.88 -6.43 -2.93
CA ILE A 27 -11.91 -5.59 -4.14
C ILE A 27 -11.07 -6.20 -5.27
N GLN A 28 -9.89 -6.78 -4.97
CA GLN A 28 -9.04 -7.40 -5.99
C GLN A 28 -9.62 -8.71 -6.53
N SER A 29 -10.18 -9.53 -5.65
CA SER A 29 -10.75 -10.84 -5.96
C SER A 29 -12.17 -10.77 -6.54
N ASP A 30 -12.71 -9.56 -6.75
CA ASP A 30 -14.10 -9.32 -7.17
C ASP A 30 -15.13 -9.98 -6.22
N ASP A 31 -14.81 -10.11 -4.93
CA ASP A 31 -15.69 -10.70 -3.93
C ASP A 31 -16.79 -9.71 -3.49
N VAL A 32 -17.86 -9.70 -4.29
CA VAL A 32 -19.07 -8.91 -4.03
C VAL A 32 -19.73 -9.28 -2.71
N ALA A 33 -19.67 -10.56 -2.30
CA ALA A 33 -20.38 -11.05 -1.12
C ALA A 33 -19.80 -10.46 0.17
N THR A 34 -18.46 -10.41 0.25
CA THR A 34 -17.77 -9.80 1.39
C THR A 34 -18.11 -8.31 1.53
N ILE A 35 -18.12 -7.55 0.43
CA ILE A 35 -18.49 -6.13 0.45
C ILE A 35 -19.98 -5.92 0.77
N GLN A 36 -20.85 -6.81 0.27
CA GLN A 36 -22.30 -6.76 0.53
C GLN A 36 -22.67 -7.15 1.97
N SER A 37 -21.83 -7.89 2.68
CA SER A 37 -22.06 -8.27 4.08
C SER A 37 -22.15 -7.08 5.03
N VAL A 38 -21.62 -5.93 4.62
CA VAL A 38 -21.63 -4.69 5.38
C VAL A 38 -23.03 -4.08 5.39
N LYS A 39 -23.53 -3.79 6.60
CA LYS A 39 -24.84 -3.17 6.79
C LYS A 39 -24.96 -1.85 6.01
N GLY A 40 -25.94 -1.80 5.10
CA GLY A 40 -26.21 -0.63 4.26
C GLY A 40 -25.54 -0.66 2.88
N ILE A 41 -24.82 -1.74 2.53
CA ILE A 41 -24.30 -1.97 1.18
C ILE A 41 -25.17 -3.03 0.48
N GLY A 42 -25.88 -2.63 -0.58
CA GLY A 42 -26.63 -3.57 -1.44
C GLY A 42 -25.78 -4.11 -2.58
N ALA A 43 -26.26 -5.16 -3.27
CA ALA A 43 -25.54 -5.82 -4.36
C ALA A 43 -25.04 -4.86 -5.46
N LYS A 44 -25.88 -3.91 -5.88
CA LYS A 44 -25.50 -2.91 -6.90
C LYS A 44 -24.41 -1.96 -6.42
N THR A 45 -24.46 -1.57 -5.15
CA THR A 45 -23.44 -0.72 -4.54
C THR A 45 -22.14 -1.49 -4.33
N ALA A 46 -22.20 -2.74 -3.89
CA ALA A 46 -21.03 -3.60 -3.72
C ALA A 46 -20.27 -3.80 -5.04
N GLN A 47 -20.99 -4.08 -6.14
CA GLN A 47 -20.39 -4.14 -7.48
C GLN A 47 -19.75 -2.81 -7.90
N ARG A 48 -20.42 -1.68 -7.61
CA ARG A 48 -19.90 -0.34 -7.90
C ARG A 48 -18.61 -0.05 -7.13
N VAL A 49 -18.56 -0.43 -5.85
CA VAL A 49 -17.37 -0.30 -4.99
C VAL A 49 -16.18 -1.02 -5.59
N ILE A 50 -16.37 -2.28 -5.99
CA ILE A 50 -15.31 -3.09 -6.59
C ILE A 50 -14.79 -2.40 -7.85
N ILE A 51 -15.67 -2.03 -8.79
CA ILE A 51 -15.25 -1.39 -10.05
C ILE A 51 -14.54 -0.05 -9.81
N ASP A 52 -15.11 0.82 -8.97
CA ASP A 52 -14.61 2.19 -8.73
C ASP A 52 -13.30 2.20 -7.92
N LEU A 53 -13.02 1.14 -7.15
CA LEU A 53 -11.84 1.04 -6.28
C LEU A 53 -10.77 0.07 -6.77
N LYS A 54 -11.07 -0.91 -7.63
CA LYS A 54 -10.10 -1.92 -8.10
C LYS A 54 -8.83 -1.28 -8.67
N GLY A 55 -8.97 -0.26 -9.51
CA GLY A 55 -7.83 0.48 -10.06
C GLY A 55 -7.05 1.32 -9.03
N LYS A 56 -7.68 1.69 -7.90
CA LYS A 56 -7.07 2.54 -6.86
C LYS A 56 -6.38 1.71 -5.77
N VAL A 57 -6.93 0.54 -5.45
CA VAL A 57 -6.36 -0.38 -4.46
C VAL A 57 -5.04 -0.95 -4.95
N LEU A 58 -4.91 -1.27 -6.23
CA LEU A 58 -3.64 -1.73 -6.82
C LEU A 58 -2.50 -0.69 -6.69
N ALA A 59 -2.84 0.60 -6.80
CA ALA A 59 -1.88 1.67 -6.55
C ALA A 59 -1.49 1.78 -5.08
N PHE A 60 -2.43 1.47 -4.17
CA PHE A 60 -2.21 1.50 -2.72
C PHE A 60 -1.40 0.30 -2.23
N GLU A 61 -1.59 -0.89 -2.79
CA GLU A 61 -0.75 -2.06 -2.45
C GLU A 61 0.71 -1.89 -2.86
N SER A 62 0.96 -1.19 -3.98
CA SER A 62 2.32 -0.80 -4.36
C SER A 62 2.99 0.11 -3.32
N ASP A 63 2.19 0.85 -2.54
CA ASP A 63 2.67 1.68 -1.42
C ASP A 63 2.67 0.93 -0.06
N THR A 64 1.80 -0.09 0.14
CA THR A 64 1.68 -0.81 1.42
C THR A 64 2.47 -2.12 1.52
N GLU A 65 2.84 -2.77 0.41
CA GLU A 65 3.93 -3.76 0.44
C GLU A 65 5.23 -3.14 0.97
N ASN A 66 5.31 -1.79 0.95
CA ASN A 66 6.39 -1.05 1.56
C ASN A 66 6.32 -0.88 3.10
N ILE A 67 5.32 -1.43 3.80
CA ILE A 67 5.10 -1.10 5.23
C ILE A 67 5.29 -2.29 6.19
N ASN A 68 5.16 -3.55 5.72
CA ASN A 68 5.08 -4.72 6.62
C ASN A 68 6.33 -5.63 6.66
N GLY A 69 7.52 -5.08 6.44
CA GLY A 69 8.78 -5.77 6.72
C GLY A 69 9.69 -4.90 7.57
N THR A 70 10.36 -5.46 8.58
CA THR A 70 11.48 -4.82 9.30
C THR A 70 12.58 -4.35 8.34
N ASN A 71 12.72 -5.02 7.19
CA ASN A 71 13.61 -4.59 6.09
C ASN A 71 13.09 -3.35 5.36
N ASN A 72 11.80 -3.06 5.46
CA ASN A 72 11.18 -1.94 4.77
C ASN A 72 11.29 -0.62 5.53
N THR A 73 11.14 -0.64 6.85
CA THR A 73 11.53 0.49 7.69
C THR A 73 13.00 0.86 7.46
N ASN A 74 13.87 -0.15 7.37
CA ASN A 74 15.29 0.10 7.15
C ASN A 74 15.59 0.68 5.76
N ARG A 75 14.88 0.21 4.72
CA ARG A 75 14.96 0.76 3.37
C ARG A 75 14.43 2.18 3.28
N PHE A 76 13.29 2.45 3.91
CA PHE A 76 12.67 3.76 3.92
C PHE A 76 13.57 4.78 4.62
N ASP A 77 14.16 4.39 5.76
CA ASP A 77 15.12 5.23 6.48
C ASP A 77 16.40 5.45 5.68
N ALA A 78 16.92 4.41 5.00
CA ALA A 78 18.07 4.54 4.10
C ALA A 78 17.78 5.46 2.90
N LEU A 79 16.59 5.36 2.30
CA LEU A 79 16.15 6.22 1.20
C LEU A 79 16.06 7.68 1.65
N ASN A 80 15.46 7.94 2.81
CA ASN A 80 15.37 9.28 3.37
C ASN A 80 16.75 9.86 3.69
N ALA A 81 17.68 9.04 4.20
CA ALA A 81 19.05 9.45 4.44
C ALA A 81 19.78 9.82 3.14
N LEU A 82 19.65 9.01 2.09
CA LEU A 82 20.24 9.32 0.77
C LEU A 82 19.68 10.59 0.16
N VAL A 83 18.36 10.81 0.26
CA VAL A 83 17.73 12.06 -0.21
C VAL A 83 18.22 13.26 0.61
N SER A 84 18.38 13.11 1.93
CA SER A 84 18.92 14.15 2.82
C SER A 84 20.37 14.52 2.49
N LEU A 85 21.16 13.55 2.00
CA LEU A 85 22.51 13.77 1.48
C LEU A 85 22.55 14.46 0.11
N GLY A 86 21.38 14.67 -0.53
CA GLY A 86 21.24 15.40 -1.79
C GLY A 86 21.14 14.52 -3.03
N PHE A 87 20.94 13.21 -2.88
CA PHE A 87 20.76 12.31 -4.02
C PHE A 87 19.32 12.29 -4.53
N ASP A 88 19.16 12.06 -5.84
CA ASP A 88 17.84 11.98 -6.47
C ASP A 88 17.06 10.78 -5.94
N LYS A 89 15.81 11.02 -5.51
CA LYS A 89 14.95 9.99 -4.90
C LYS A 89 14.78 8.77 -5.81
N LYS A 90 14.60 8.98 -7.12
CA LYS A 90 14.35 7.91 -8.08
C LYS A 90 15.62 7.10 -8.35
N ALA A 91 16.77 7.74 -8.34
CA ALA A 91 18.07 7.07 -8.41
C ALA A 91 18.34 6.24 -7.15
N ALA A 92 18.14 6.82 -5.96
CA ALA A 92 18.31 6.15 -4.67
C ALA A 92 17.44 4.89 -4.54
N GLU A 93 16.15 5.00 -4.89
CA GLU A 93 15.20 3.90 -4.86
C GLU A 93 15.59 2.78 -5.82
N LYS A 94 16.02 3.11 -7.04
CA LYS A 94 16.49 2.11 -8.02
C LYS A 94 17.72 1.35 -7.53
N THR A 95 18.61 2.02 -6.82
CA THR A 95 19.83 1.39 -6.27
C THR A 95 19.49 0.50 -5.07
N LEU A 96 18.62 0.97 -4.17
CA LEU A 96 18.13 0.18 -3.04
C LEU A 96 17.35 -1.07 -3.47
N ASN A 97 16.61 -1.01 -4.58
CA ASN A 97 15.92 -2.17 -5.16
C ASN A 97 16.89 -3.22 -5.74
N LYS A 98 18.11 -2.82 -6.12
CA LYS A 98 19.15 -3.78 -6.57
C LYS A 98 19.85 -4.48 -5.40
N LEU A 99 19.80 -3.89 -4.20
CA LEU A 99 20.50 -4.36 -3.00
C LEU A 99 19.74 -5.44 -2.22
N ASP A 100 18.76 -6.11 -2.84
CA ASP A 100 17.84 -7.04 -2.19
C ASP A 100 18.42 -8.41 -1.80
N SER A 101 19.74 -8.50 -1.58
CA SER A 101 20.47 -9.76 -1.38
C SER A 101 21.01 -10.00 0.03
N GLY A 102 20.50 -9.30 1.07
CA GLY A 102 20.69 -9.74 2.47
C GLY A 102 21.40 -8.80 3.44
N ALA A 103 21.40 -7.48 3.21
CA ALA A 103 21.84 -6.51 4.22
C ALA A 103 20.69 -6.16 5.18
N ASN A 104 20.86 -6.41 6.48
CA ASN A 104 19.78 -6.31 7.48
C ASN A 104 19.80 -4.98 8.27
N SER A 105 20.78 -4.09 8.05
CA SER A 105 20.90 -2.81 8.78
C SER A 105 20.81 -1.57 7.88
N VAL A 106 20.25 -0.48 8.42
CA VAL A 106 20.12 0.82 7.72
C VAL A 106 21.49 1.35 7.29
N GLU A 107 22.49 1.26 8.17
CA GLU A 107 23.83 1.77 7.90
C GLU A 107 24.53 1.02 6.77
N GLU A 108 24.32 -0.30 6.67
CA GLU A 108 24.83 -1.10 5.55
C GLU A 108 24.14 -0.73 4.25
N LEU A 109 22.81 -0.59 4.24
CA LEU A 109 22.05 -0.17 3.06
C LEU A 109 22.52 1.19 2.53
N ILE A 110 22.77 2.16 3.41
CA ILE A 110 23.28 3.48 3.01
C ILE A 110 24.69 3.34 2.41
N LYS A 111 25.59 2.58 3.05
CA LYS A 111 26.97 2.39 2.55
C LYS A 111 27.00 1.69 1.19
N GLU A 112 26.21 0.65 1.02
CA GLU A 112 26.14 -0.10 -0.24
C GLU A 112 25.49 0.72 -1.35
N ALA A 113 24.44 1.48 -1.04
CA ALA A 113 23.80 2.37 -1.99
C ALA A 113 24.75 3.48 -2.47
N LEU A 114 25.53 4.09 -1.56
CA LEU A 114 26.54 5.11 -1.91
C LEU A 114 27.67 4.55 -2.78
N LYS A 115 27.96 3.25 -2.71
CA LYS A 115 28.97 2.61 -3.56
C LYS A 115 28.48 2.39 -5.00
N LEU A 116 27.17 2.39 -5.20
CA LEU A 116 26.50 2.05 -6.46
C LEU A 116 25.80 3.26 -7.14
N LEU A 117 25.62 4.38 -6.42
CA LEU A 117 25.15 5.67 -6.96
C LEU A 117 26.28 6.43 -7.65
#